data_AF-A0AAU3ISS8-F1
#
_entry.id   AF-A0AAU3ISS8-F1
#
_cell.length_a   1.000
_cell.length_b   1.000
_cell.length_c   1.000
_cell.angle_alpha   90.00
_cell.angle_beta   90.00
_cell.angle_gamma   90.00
#
_symmetry.space_group_name_H-M   'P 1'
#
loop_
_entity.id
_entity.type
_entity.pdbx_description
1 polymer ?
#
loop_
_entity_poly.entity_id
_entity_poly.type
_entity_poly.pdbx_seq_one_letter_code
_entity_poly.pdbx_strand_id
1 'polypeptide(L)'
;MFLPPMRSLAASAASLVSAATLVVVPAVPVAAAPDAAASVSAMRAAAPVATLVGVRASHHPGLDRVVFEFRGPLPARRGAGYVSRLIADGSGDTIPVAGDAILGLRFERAAGHDGSGASIGPARETFALPGVVQVVRAGDFEAVLTFGIGLARKAPYRVYTLTRPSRVVVDIGTPRRTVPVGVHLLDSRRYDAGREPYTRVVRRPVAPPATARGALQRLFAGPTRAEYAAGLRFVASGATGFTSVVVRGGVAHVRLTGAVGSGGSAFTVADEIMPTLKRLPGIHWVKIYDASGRTQHPAGRSDSVPESLEP
;
A
#
# COMPACT_ATOMS: atom_id res chain seq x y z
N MET A 1 51.04 -40.55 -4.83
CA MET A 1 52.17 -41.45 -5.14
C MET A 1 51.69 -42.43 -6.20
N PHE A 2 52.32 -42.40 -7.38
CA PHE A 2 52.34 -43.41 -8.46
C PHE A 2 51.07 -43.74 -9.30
N LEU A 3 51.11 -43.28 -10.56
CA LEU A 3 50.63 -43.90 -11.82
C LEU A 3 51.08 -45.39 -11.95
N PRO A 4 50.59 -46.26 -12.89
CA PRO A 4 50.59 -46.02 -14.34
C PRO A 4 49.52 -46.84 -15.17
N PRO A 5 49.73 -47.25 -16.45
CA PRO A 5 49.11 -46.61 -17.64
C PRO A 5 48.45 -47.63 -18.62
N MET A 6 48.06 -47.19 -19.83
CA MET A 6 48.17 -47.90 -21.13
C MET A 6 47.38 -47.10 -22.20
N ARG A 7 48.02 -46.27 -23.03
CA ARG A 7 48.59 -46.56 -24.37
C ARG A 7 47.65 -47.32 -25.32
N SER A 8 47.22 -46.66 -26.39
CA SER A 8 47.29 -47.25 -27.74
C SER A 8 47.50 -46.17 -28.80
N LEU A 9 48.42 -46.47 -29.70
CA LEU A 9 48.92 -45.76 -30.86
C LEU A 9 48.41 -46.47 -32.12
N ALA A 10 48.63 -45.83 -33.27
CA ALA A 10 48.68 -46.39 -34.63
C ALA A 10 47.33 -46.47 -35.37
N ALA A 11 47.24 -46.26 -36.68
CA ALA A 11 48.24 -46.01 -37.71
C ALA A 11 47.60 -45.30 -38.92
N SER A 12 48.45 -44.55 -39.62
CA SER A 12 48.24 -44.00 -40.97
C SER A 12 48.31 -45.05 -42.08
N ALA A 13 47.80 -44.61 -43.23
CA ALA A 13 48.31 -44.79 -44.60
C ALA A 13 47.60 -45.81 -45.50
N ALA A 14 47.03 -45.32 -46.61
CA ALA A 14 47.58 -45.56 -47.95
C ALA A 14 46.86 -44.71 -49.00
N SER A 15 47.65 -44.03 -49.83
CA SER A 15 47.26 -43.24 -51.00
C SER A 15 46.80 -44.11 -52.17
N LEU A 16 45.91 -43.56 -53.01
CA LEU A 16 45.81 -43.90 -54.44
C LEU A 16 45.77 -42.60 -55.25
N VAL A 17 46.75 -42.46 -56.13
CA VAL A 17 46.92 -41.38 -57.11
C VAL A 17 45.99 -41.64 -58.30
N SER A 18 45.26 -40.63 -58.75
CA SER A 18 44.70 -40.60 -60.10
C SER A 18 44.72 -39.16 -60.62
N ALA A 19 45.44 -38.96 -61.73
CA ALA A 19 45.61 -37.68 -62.40
C ALA A 19 44.58 -37.55 -63.53
N ALA A 20 43.89 -36.41 -63.64
CA ALA A 20 43.20 -36.03 -64.87
C ALA A 20 42.98 -34.51 -64.97
N THR A 21 43.71 -33.92 -65.92
CA THR A 21 43.36 -32.80 -66.82
C THR A 21 42.86 -31.47 -66.25
N LEU A 22 43.71 -30.46 -66.48
CA LEU A 22 43.47 -29.02 -66.33
C LEU A 22 42.48 -28.53 -67.42
N VAL A 23 41.35 -27.95 -67.01
CA VAL A 23 40.50 -27.12 -67.88
C VAL A 23 40.54 -25.70 -67.35
N VAL A 24 41.16 -24.80 -68.10
CA VAL A 24 41.18 -23.36 -67.81
C VAL A 24 39.91 -22.74 -68.38
N VAL A 25 39.05 -22.23 -67.52
CA VAL A 25 37.85 -21.46 -67.88
C VAL A 25 38.16 -19.98 -67.65
N PRO A 26 37.87 -19.07 -68.60
CA PRO A 26 38.14 -17.64 -68.41
C PRO A 26 37.16 -17.04 -67.38
N ALA A 27 37.70 -16.30 -66.42
CA ALA A 27 36.94 -15.56 -65.42
C ALA A 27 36.29 -14.30 -66.04
N VAL A 28 34.97 -14.20 -65.96
CA VAL A 28 34.22 -12.98 -66.26
C VAL A 28 34.17 -12.14 -64.97
N PRO A 29 34.54 -10.84 -64.98
CA PRO A 29 34.41 -10.02 -63.80
C PRO A 29 32.93 -9.69 -63.56
N VAL A 30 32.34 -10.26 -62.51
CA VAL A 30 31.05 -9.80 -61.96
C VAL A 30 31.32 -8.53 -61.18
N ALA A 31 30.80 -7.41 -61.65
CA ALA A 31 30.77 -6.16 -60.89
C ALA A 31 29.88 -6.36 -59.65
N ALA A 32 30.50 -6.45 -58.47
CA ALA A 32 29.78 -6.42 -57.21
C ALA A 32 29.26 -5.00 -56.97
N ALA A 33 27.94 -4.81 -57.12
CA ALA A 33 27.26 -3.63 -56.63
C ALA A 33 27.34 -3.62 -55.08
N PRO A 34 27.58 -2.47 -54.44
CA PRO A 34 27.53 -2.38 -53.00
C PRO A 34 26.07 -2.25 -52.56
N ASP A 35 25.37 -3.38 -52.37
CA ASP A 35 24.13 -3.38 -51.60
C ASP A 35 24.47 -3.34 -50.11
N ALA A 36 24.93 -2.17 -49.67
CA ALA A 36 24.86 -1.78 -48.27
C ALA A 36 23.40 -1.44 -47.95
N ALA A 37 22.56 -2.46 -47.78
CA ALA A 37 21.29 -2.31 -47.10
C ALA A 37 21.58 -2.00 -45.62
N ALA A 38 21.85 -0.73 -45.33
CA ALA A 38 21.88 -0.21 -43.98
C ALA A 38 20.48 -0.33 -43.39
N SER A 39 20.24 -1.42 -42.66
CA SER A 39 19.08 -1.55 -41.79
C SER A 39 19.23 -0.51 -40.66
N VAL A 40 18.70 0.69 -40.88
CA VAL A 40 18.45 1.65 -39.82
C VAL A 40 17.39 1.05 -38.90
N SER A 41 17.87 0.34 -37.88
CA SER A 41 17.06 0.03 -36.70
C SER A 41 16.72 1.38 -36.06
N ALA A 42 15.59 1.96 -36.45
CA ALA A 42 15.00 3.07 -35.74
C ALA A 42 14.67 2.54 -34.35
N MET A 43 15.57 2.76 -33.40
CA MET A 43 15.34 2.47 -31.98
C MET A 43 14.13 3.29 -31.57
N ARG A 44 12.96 2.63 -31.58
CA ARG A 44 11.68 3.25 -31.27
C ARG A 44 11.79 3.76 -29.84
N ALA A 45 11.93 5.07 -29.68
CA ALA A 45 12.03 5.70 -28.38
C ALA A 45 10.90 5.16 -27.49
N ALA A 46 11.26 4.65 -26.31
CA ALA A 46 10.27 4.16 -25.37
C ALA A 46 9.24 5.26 -25.12
N ALA A 47 7.94 4.94 -25.22
CA ALA A 47 6.91 5.94 -25.01
C ALA A 47 7.06 6.54 -23.60
N PRO A 48 6.89 7.86 -23.44
CA PRO A 48 7.16 8.54 -22.18
C PRO A 48 6.29 7.98 -21.05
N VAL A 49 6.91 7.75 -19.89
CA VAL A 49 6.27 7.25 -18.67
C VAL A 49 5.84 8.43 -17.80
N ALA A 50 4.63 8.36 -17.24
CA ALA A 50 4.16 9.34 -16.26
C ALA A 50 4.82 9.07 -14.89
N THR A 51 5.70 9.96 -14.43
CA THR A 51 6.35 9.79 -13.11
C THR A 51 5.50 10.47 -12.04
N LEU A 52 4.99 9.72 -11.06
CA LEU A 52 4.27 10.29 -9.92
C LEU A 52 5.23 11.21 -9.14
N VAL A 53 4.76 12.40 -8.80
CA VAL A 53 5.52 13.37 -7.98
C VAL A 53 4.85 13.70 -6.66
N GLY A 54 3.55 13.39 -6.53
CA GLY A 54 2.85 13.62 -5.28
C GLY A 54 1.43 13.07 -5.27
N VAL A 55 0.98 12.77 -4.06
CA VAL A 55 -0.42 12.47 -3.75
C VAL A 55 -0.88 13.50 -2.73
N ARG A 56 -2.02 14.14 -2.97
CA ARG A 56 -2.61 15.13 -2.07
C ARG A 56 -4.08 14.83 -1.90
N ALA A 57 -4.63 15.08 -0.71
CA ALA A 57 -6.05 15.01 -0.48
C ALA A 57 -6.58 16.25 0.27
N SER A 58 -7.76 16.72 -0.10
CA SER A 58 -8.42 17.88 0.51
C SER A 58 -9.94 17.71 0.56
N HIS A 59 -10.57 18.38 1.53
CA HIS A 59 -12.03 18.44 1.61
C HIS A 59 -12.56 19.63 0.81
N HIS A 60 -13.68 19.42 0.12
CA HIS A 60 -14.50 20.44 -0.53
C HIS A 60 -15.97 20.24 -0.15
N PRO A 61 -16.85 21.25 -0.33
CA PRO A 61 -18.27 21.08 -0.06
C PRO A 61 -18.86 19.85 -0.77
N GLY A 62 -19.26 18.83 0.01
CA GLY A 62 -19.89 17.60 -0.48
C GLY A 62 -18.95 16.53 -1.03
N LEU A 63 -17.63 16.76 -1.09
CA LEU A 63 -16.67 15.77 -1.58
C LEU A 63 -15.28 15.88 -0.94
N ASP A 64 -14.54 14.79 -0.95
CA ASP A 64 -13.11 14.77 -0.75
C ASP A 64 -12.44 14.56 -2.10
N ARG A 65 -11.37 15.28 -2.35
CA ARG A 65 -10.60 15.20 -3.60
C ARG A 65 -9.25 14.60 -3.30
N VAL A 66 -8.89 13.52 -4.00
CA VAL A 66 -7.53 12.97 -4.03
C VAL A 66 -6.91 13.27 -5.39
N VAL A 67 -5.72 13.85 -5.39
CA VAL A 67 -4.98 14.23 -6.59
C VAL A 67 -3.67 13.48 -6.65
N PHE A 68 -3.48 12.73 -7.72
CA PHE A 68 -2.21 12.13 -8.11
C PHE A 68 -1.57 13.02 -9.16
N GLU A 69 -0.46 13.65 -8.83
CA GLU A 69 0.27 14.53 -9.74
C GLU A 69 1.43 13.79 -10.39
N PHE A 70 1.61 14.02 -11.69
CA PHE A 70 2.61 13.38 -12.50
C PHE A 70 3.48 14.42 -13.21
N ARG A 71 4.79 14.14 -13.27
CA ARG A 71 5.72 14.78 -14.20
C ARG A 71 5.66 14.04 -15.54
N GLY A 72 5.65 14.81 -16.63
CA GLY A 72 5.52 14.27 -17.98
C GLY A 72 4.06 14.07 -18.39
N PRO A 73 3.74 13.03 -19.18
CA PRO A 73 2.40 12.80 -19.68
C PRO A 73 1.44 12.34 -18.56
N LEU A 74 0.15 12.23 -18.88
CA LEU A 74 -0.79 11.52 -18.02
C LEU A 74 -0.66 9.99 -18.23
N PRO A 75 -0.83 9.15 -17.19
CA PRO A 75 -0.65 7.69 -17.28
C PRO A 75 -1.50 7.01 -18.35
N ALA A 76 -0.97 6.47 -19.45
CA ALA A 76 -1.72 6.02 -20.63
C ALA A 76 -3.13 5.43 -20.39
N ARG A 77 -3.29 4.47 -19.48
CA ARG A 77 -4.61 4.00 -18.99
C ARG A 77 -4.80 4.27 -17.51
N ARG A 78 -6.04 4.55 -17.12
CA ARG A 78 -6.43 4.85 -15.73
C ARG A 78 -7.67 4.03 -15.40
N GLY A 79 -7.53 3.08 -14.50
CA GLY A 79 -8.62 2.27 -13.96
C GLY A 79 -8.96 2.69 -12.54
N ALA A 80 -10.24 2.66 -12.19
CA ALA A 80 -10.72 2.87 -10.84
C ALA A 80 -11.92 1.98 -10.56
N GLY A 81 -11.91 1.25 -9.46
CA GLY A 81 -12.99 0.32 -9.10
C GLY A 81 -12.95 -0.08 -7.64
N TYR A 82 -14.12 -0.37 -7.08
CA TYR A 82 -14.21 -0.89 -5.72
C TYR A 82 -13.70 -2.33 -5.66
N VAL A 83 -12.85 -2.61 -4.68
CA VAL A 83 -12.27 -3.94 -4.43
C VAL A 83 -12.57 -4.39 -3.01
N SER A 84 -12.65 -5.70 -2.79
CA SER A 84 -12.84 -6.28 -1.45
C SER A 84 -11.55 -6.28 -0.63
N ARG A 85 -10.41 -6.44 -1.30
CA ARG A 85 -9.06 -6.41 -0.72
C ARG A 85 -8.12 -5.70 -1.67
N LEU A 86 -7.16 -4.94 -1.11
CA LEU A 86 -6.04 -4.43 -1.89
C LEU A 86 -4.94 -5.51 -1.92
N ILE A 87 -4.47 -5.84 -3.11
CA ILE A 87 -3.47 -6.89 -3.34
C ILE A 87 -2.18 -6.23 -3.81
N ALA A 88 -1.05 -6.62 -3.22
CA ALA A 88 0.28 -6.16 -3.61
C ALA A 88 0.64 -6.69 -4.99
N ASP A 89 1.16 -5.80 -5.87
CA ASP A 89 1.64 -6.23 -7.17
C ASP A 89 2.88 -7.14 -6.99
N GLY A 90 2.98 -8.20 -7.79
CA GLY A 90 4.07 -9.16 -7.75
C GLY A 90 3.93 -10.24 -6.67
N SER A 91 3.75 -9.88 -5.39
CA SER A 91 3.68 -10.89 -4.31
C SER A 91 2.30 -11.54 -4.15
N GLY A 92 1.21 -10.81 -4.46
CA GLY A 92 -0.16 -11.28 -4.25
C GLY A 92 -0.65 -11.15 -2.79
N ASP A 93 0.15 -10.58 -1.90
CA ASP A 93 -0.23 -10.40 -0.49
C ASP A 93 -1.36 -9.37 -0.33
N THR A 94 -2.20 -9.58 0.68
CA THR A 94 -3.20 -8.56 1.03
C THR A 94 -2.55 -7.41 1.80
N ILE A 95 -2.76 -6.19 1.32
CA ILE A 95 -2.32 -4.97 1.99
C ILE A 95 -3.49 -4.41 2.82
N PRO A 96 -3.34 -4.28 4.15
CA PRO A 96 -4.35 -3.62 4.98
C PRO A 96 -4.51 -2.15 4.60
N VAL A 97 -5.76 -1.72 4.43
CA VAL A 97 -6.16 -0.34 4.14
C VAL A 97 -7.24 0.05 5.15
N ALA A 98 -7.04 1.13 5.89
CA ALA A 98 -8.03 1.60 6.84
C ALA A 98 -9.25 2.21 6.13
N GLY A 99 -10.45 1.74 6.47
CA GLY A 99 -11.71 2.15 5.85
C GLY A 99 -12.74 1.02 5.83
N ASP A 100 -13.98 1.34 5.51
CA ASP A 100 -15.07 0.36 5.32
C ASP A 100 -15.26 0.02 3.82
N ALA A 101 -14.57 0.73 2.92
CA ALA A 101 -14.50 0.40 1.51
C ALA A 101 -13.12 0.78 0.94
N ILE A 102 -12.68 0.07 -0.10
CA ILE A 102 -11.42 0.33 -0.79
C ILE A 102 -11.71 0.64 -2.26
N LEU A 103 -11.34 1.83 -2.71
CA LEU A 103 -11.32 2.19 -4.12
C LEU A 103 -9.91 1.92 -4.67
N GLY A 104 -9.76 0.85 -5.46
CA GLY A 104 -8.53 0.50 -6.14
C GLY A 104 -8.32 1.39 -7.37
N LEU A 105 -7.08 1.83 -7.58
CA LEU A 105 -6.63 2.63 -8.71
C LEU A 105 -5.48 1.92 -9.41
N ARG A 106 -5.48 1.95 -10.74
CA ARG A 106 -4.42 1.40 -11.57
C ARG A 106 -4.07 2.37 -12.68
N PHE A 107 -2.78 2.73 -12.76
CA PHE A 107 -2.23 3.64 -13.75
C PHE A 107 -1.22 2.89 -14.61
N GLU A 108 -1.48 2.75 -15.91
CA GLU A 108 -0.55 2.13 -16.85
C GLU A 108 0.37 3.16 -17.51
N ARG A 109 1.58 2.74 -17.87
CA ARG A 109 2.68 3.62 -18.30
C ARG A 109 2.92 4.73 -17.27
N ALA A 110 2.96 4.35 -16.01
CA ALA A 110 3.28 5.21 -14.90
C ALA A 110 4.35 4.56 -14.00
N ALA A 111 5.14 5.40 -13.35
CA ALA A 111 6.14 5.00 -12.38
C ALA A 111 5.97 5.81 -11.10
N GLY A 112 6.08 5.14 -9.96
CA GLY A 112 6.08 5.71 -8.62
C GLY A 112 7.47 5.76 -8.01
N HIS A 113 8.54 5.81 -8.82
CA HIS A 113 9.94 5.89 -8.40
C HIS A 113 10.73 6.88 -9.25
N ASP A 114 11.84 7.37 -8.70
CA ASP A 114 12.80 8.21 -9.42
C ASP A 114 13.83 7.39 -10.21
N GLY A 115 14.74 8.07 -10.92
CA GLY A 115 15.76 7.41 -11.73
C GLY A 115 16.78 6.57 -10.93
N SER A 116 16.84 6.71 -9.60
CA SER A 116 17.65 5.88 -8.71
C SER A 116 16.92 4.63 -8.21
N GLY A 117 15.62 4.51 -8.51
CA GLY A 117 14.74 3.46 -8.00
C GLY A 117 14.11 3.79 -6.64
N ALA A 118 14.38 4.97 -6.06
CA ALA A 118 13.74 5.38 -4.82
C ALA A 118 12.26 5.67 -5.06
N SER A 119 11.38 5.10 -4.24
CA SER A 119 9.95 5.32 -4.35
C SER A 119 9.56 6.78 -4.08
N ILE A 120 8.72 7.34 -4.94
CA ILE A 120 8.09 8.64 -4.83
C ILE A 120 6.68 8.51 -4.27
N GLY A 121 6.31 9.43 -3.37
CA GLY A 121 5.01 9.45 -2.73
C GLY A 121 4.88 8.42 -1.60
N PRO A 122 3.77 8.49 -0.85
CA PRO A 122 3.60 7.68 0.35
C PRO A 122 3.39 6.20 0.00
N ALA A 123 4.08 5.31 0.71
CA ALA A 123 3.65 3.91 0.79
C ALA A 123 2.27 3.82 1.45
N ARG A 124 2.04 4.66 2.47
CA ARG A 124 0.77 4.83 3.17
C ARG A 124 0.67 6.25 3.72
N GLU A 125 -0.47 6.88 3.55
CA GLU A 125 -0.77 8.20 4.13
C GLU A 125 -2.20 8.27 4.63
N THR A 126 -2.35 8.72 5.87
CA THR A 126 -3.64 8.87 6.54
C THR A 126 -4.11 10.31 6.50
N PHE A 127 -5.40 10.49 6.25
CA PHE A 127 -6.04 11.80 6.10
C PHE A 127 -7.17 11.99 7.11
N ALA A 128 -7.22 13.17 7.73
CA ALA A 128 -8.29 13.56 8.64
C ALA A 128 -9.48 14.19 7.87
N LEU A 129 -9.97 13.51 6.82
CA LEU A 129 -11.05 14.01 5.94
C LEU A 129 -12.36 13.22 6.14
N PRO A 130 -13.55 13.81 5.89
CA PRO A 130 -14.84 13.15 6.12
C PRO A 130 -15.05 11.79 5.45
N GLY A 131 -14.59 11.61 4.22
CA GLY A 131 -14.75 10.39 3.42
C GLY A 131 -13.44 9.64 3.22
N VAL A 132 -12.37 10.32 2.84
CA VAL A 132 -11.05 9.69 2.63
C VAL A 132 -10.37 9.46 3.99
N VAL A 133 -10.00 8.21 4.25
CA VAL A 133 -9.33 7.79 5.48
C VAL A 133 -7.84 7.60 5.22
N GLN A 134 -7.49 6.91 4.15
CA GLN A 134 -6.11 6.52 3.87
C GLN A 134 -5.86 6.34 2.38
N VAL A 135 -4.63 6.57 1.93
CA VAL A 135 -4.14 6.18 0.60
C VAL A 135 -2.94 5.26 0.78
N VAL A 136 -2.92 4.13 0.08
CA VAL A 136 -1.89 3.09 0.21
C VAL A 136 -1.41 2.70 -1.18
N ARG A 137 -0.09 2.66 -1.42
CA ARG A 137 0.49 2.14 -2.66
C ARG A 137 0.48 0.62 -2.63
N ALA A 138 -0.02 -0.01 -3.68
CA ALA A 138 -0.08 -1.46 -3.82
C ALA A 138 1.05 -2.03 -4.69
N GLY A 139 1.61 -1.22 -5.58
CA GLY A 139 2.73 -1.63 -6.39
C GLY A 139 3.14 -0.58 -7.41
N ASP A 140 4.34 -0.79 -7.94
CA ASP A 140 5.02 0.07 -8.90
C ASP A 140 5.99 -0.81 -9.69
N PHE A 141 5.45 -1.58 -10.65
CA PHE A 141 6.19 -2.61 -11.37
C PHE A 141 5.73 -2.65 -12.83
N GLU A 142 6.63 -2.94 -13.78
CA GLU A 142 6.33 -3.03 -15.22
C GLU A 142 5.58 -1.80 -15.79
N ALA A 143 5.90 -0.61 -15.28
CA ALA A 143 5.20 0.64 -15.61
C ALA A 143 3.69 0.63 -15.28
N VAL A 144 3.31 -0.15 -14.27
CA VAL A 144 1.98 -0.19 -13.66
C VAL A 144 2.12 0.30 -12.22
N LEU A 145 1.39 1.36 -11.92
CA LEU A 145 1.35 1.96 -10.59
C LEU A 145 -0.05 1.77 -10.01
N THR A 146 -0.15 1.12 -8.85
CA THR A 146 -1.42 0.78 -8.20
C THR A 146 -1.54 1.40 -6.81
N PHE A 147 -2.76 1.79 -6.46
CA PHE A 147 -3.11 2.36 -5.16
C PHE A 147 -4.45 1.84 -4.67
N GLY A 148 -4.66 1.86 -3.36
CA GLY A 148 -5.98 1.78 -2.72
C GLY A 148 -6.28 3.05 -1.94
N ILE A 149 -7.47 3.61 -2.14
CA ILE A 149 -8.02 4.67 -1.28
C ILE A 149 -8.99 4.02 -0.31
N GLY A 150 -8.65 4.04 0.97
CA GLY A 150 -9.51 3.65 2.07
C GLY A 150 -10.54 4.73 2.35
N LEU A 151 -11.82 4.36 2.32
CA LEU A 151 -12.95 5.25 2.50
C LEU A 151 -13.72 4.92 3.78
N ALA A 152 -14.23 5.95 4.44
CA ALA A 152 -15.04 5.82 5.64
C ALA A 152 -16.32 5.00 5.40
N ARG A 153 -16.85 5.07 4.17
CA ARG A 153 -17.91 4.23 3.62
C ARG A 153 -17.82 4.21 2.09
N LYS A 154 -18.43 3.22 1.44
CA LYS A 154 -18.60 3.21 -0.02
C LYS A 154 -19.40 4.44 -0.46
N ALA A 155 -18.92 5.16 -1.47
CA ALA A 155 -19.52 6.39 -1.96
C ALA A 155 -19.44 6.54 -3.49
N PRO A 156 -20.28 7.38 -4.12
CA PRO A 156 -20.07 7.76 -5.51
C PRO A 156 -18.71 8.44 -5.69
N TYR A 157 -18.04 8.17 -6.81
CA TYR A 157 -16.78 8.80 -7.15
C TYR A 157 -16.75 9.20 -8.63
N ARG A 158 -15.87 10.14 -8.95
CA ARG A 158 -15.58 10.59 -10.32
C ARG A 158 -14.07 10.65 -10.51
N VAL A 159 -13.58 10.10 -11.61
CA VAL A 159 -12.18 10.22 -12.03
C VAL A 159 -12.11 11.10 -13.26
N TYR A 160 -11.20 12.06 -13.26
CA TYR A 160 -10.91 12.90 -14.42
C TYR A 160 -9.47 13.39 -14.37
N THR A 161 -9.03 14.08 -15.43
CA THR A 161 -7.65 14.56 -15.53
C THR A 161 -7.59 16.06 -15.66
N LEU A 162 -6.49 16.63 -15.16
CA LEU A 162 -6.08 18.00 -15.44
C LEU A 162 -4.72 17.97 -16.11
N THR A 163 -4.44 18.97 -16.93
CA THR A 163 -3.13 19.18 -17.56
C THR A 163 -2.50 20.46 -17.03
N ARG A 164 -1.18 20.61 -17.22
CA ARG A 164 -0.39 21.78 -16.78
C ARG A 164 -0.55 22.11 -15.27
N PRO A 165 -0.08 21.25 -14.33
CA PRO A 165 0.60 19.96 -14.53
C PRO A 165 -0.38 18.78 -14.74
N SER A 166 0.16 17.65 -15.22
CA SER A 166 -0.57 16.39 -15.41
C SER A 166 -1.05 15.85 -14.07
N ARG A 167 -2.37 15.74 -13.89
CA ARG A 167 -2.99 15.25 -12.66
C ARG A 167 -4.11 14.27 -12.98
N VAL A 168 -4.19 13.19 -12.23
CA VAL A 168 -5.38 12.35 -12.12
C VAL A 168 -6.10 12.74 -10.84
N VAL A 169 -7.34 13.19 -10.97
CA VAL A 169 -8.17 13.66 -9.86
C VAL A 169 -9.27 12.64 -9.61
N VAL A 170 -9.43 12.26 -8.35
CA VAL A 170 -10.49 11.38 -7.86
C VAL A 170 -11.32 12.16 -6.85
N ASP A 171 -12.54 12.52 -7.24
CA ASP A 171 -13.51 13.15 -6.35
C ASP A 171 -14.40 12.06 -5.75
N ILE A 172 -14.55 12.05 -4.43
CA ILE A 172 -15.34 11.08 -3.68
C ILE A 172 -16.41 11.82 -2.89
N GLY A 173 -17.68 11.44 -3.06
CA GLY A 173 -18.78 12.03 -2.31
C GLY A 173 -18.65 11.80 -0.80
N THR A 174 -18.83 12.85 0.00
CA THR A 174 -18.70 12.78 1.47
C THR A 174 -20.06 12.82 2.16
N PRO A 175 -20.16 12.39 3.44
CA PRO A 175 -21.37 12.65 4.22
C PRO A 175 -21.57 14.16 4.38
N ARG A 176 -22.82 14.63 4.34
CA ARG A 176 -23.13 16.05 4.55
C ARG A 176 -22.84 16.54 5.97
N ARG A 177 -22.76 15.63 6.94
CA ARG A 177 -22.50 15.94 8.35
C ARG A 177 -21.50 14.96 8.95
N THR A 178 -20.54 15.48 9.67
CA THR A 178 -19.62 14.72 10.53
C THR A 178 -19.58 15.37 11.90
N VAL A 179 -19.17 14.58 12.90
CA VAL A 179 -18.87 15.06 14.24
C VAL A 179 -17.37 14.83 14.53
N PRO A 180 -16.70 15.76 15.24
CA PRO A 180 -15.32 15.55 15.64
C PRO A 180 -15.27 14.53 16.78
N VAL A 181 -14.63 13.39 16.53
CA VAL A 181 -14.38 12.35 17.53
C VAL A 181 -12.90 12.36 17.92
N GLY A 182 -12.61 12.29 19.21
CA GLY A 182 -11.23 12.17 19.71
C GLY A 182 -10.75 10.73 19.62
N VAL A 183 -9.64 10.50 18.91
CA VAL A 183 -8.90 9.22 18.92
C VAL A 183 -7.58 9.41 19.67
N HIS A 184 -7.18 8.43 20.46
CA HIS A 184 -5.95 8.47 21.27
C HIS A 184 -4.86 7.72 20.54
N LEU A 185 -3.74 8.40 20.30
CA LEU A 185 -2.55 7.83 19.70
C LEU A 185 -1.41 7.87 20.71
N LEU A 186 -0.51 6.89 20.68
CA LEU A 186 0.74 6.94 21.46
C LEU A 186 1.51 8.24 21.15
N ASP A 187 1.90 8.97 22.18
CA ASP A 187 2.86 10.08 22.11
C ASP A 187 4.24 9.53 22.49
N SER A 188 5.04 9.15 21.49
CA SER A 188 6.32 8.47 21.72
C SER A 188 7.27 9.28 22.59
N ARG A 189 7.23 10.62 22.50
CA ARG A 189 8.08 11.49 23.33
C ARG A 189 7.71 11.41 24.81
N ARG A 190 6.42 11.26 25.12
CA ARG A 190 5.94 11.07 26.50
C ARG A 190 6.26 9.68 27.01
N TYR A 191 6.05 8.67 26.17
CA TYR A 191 6.34 7.28 26.48
C TYR A 191 7.83 7.06 26.79
N ASP A 192 8.72 7.51 25.90
CA ASP A 192 10.18 7.40 26.09
C ASP A 192 10.68 8.18 27.32
N ALA A 193 9.94 9.22 27.74
CA ALA A 193 10.24 10.01 28.92
C ALA A 193 9.56 9.50 30.21
N GLY A 194 8.79 8.42 30.15
CA GLY A 194 8.03 7.89 31.30
C GLY A 194 7.00 8.88 31.87
N ARG A 195 6.40 9.74 31.03
CA ARG A 195 5.43 10.77 31.46
C ARG A 195 4.02 10.44 31.01
N GLU A 196 3.17 10.06 31.96
CA GLU A 196 1.75 9.85 31.71
C GLU A 196 0.98 11.19 31.53
N PRO A 197 -0.13 11.20 30.77
CA PRO A 197 -0.66 10.10 29.96
C PRO A 197 0.22 9.82 28.72
N TYR A 198 0.47 8.54 28.41
CA TYR A 198 1.26 8.14 27.25
C TYR A 198 0.56 8.40 25.91
N THR A 199 -0.75 8.63 25.92
CA THR A 199 -1.50 8.97 24.71
C THR A 199 -1.75 10.46 24.58
N ARG A 200 -1.89 10.91 23.33
CA ARG A 200 -2.39 12.24 22.99
C ARG A 200 -3.64 12.09 22.12
N VAL A 201 -4.68 12.85 22.48
CA VAL A 201 -5.92 12.87 21.72
C VAL A 201 -5.79 13.75 20.47
N VAL A 202 -6.29 13.24 19.34
CA VAL A 202 -6.44 14.00 18.09
C VAL A 202 -7.88 13.88 17.59
N ARG A 203 -8.39 14.92 16.92
CA ARG A 203 -9.78 14.95 16.45
C ARG A 203 -9.89 14.42 15.03
N ARG A 204 -10.95 13.68 14.75
CA ARG A 204 -11.24 13.05 13.47
C ARG A 204 -12.70 13.25 13.06
N PRO A 205 -12.99 13.58 11.79
CA PRO A 205 -14.36 13.65 11.32
C PRO A 205 -14.95 12.25 11.19
N VAL A 206 -16.08 12.01 11.87
CA VAL A 206 -16.81 10.73 11.80
C VAL A 206 -18.27 10.98 11.45
N ALA A 207 -18.83 10.17 10.56
CA ALA A 207 -20.24 10.24 10.20
C ALA A 207 -21.13 9.54 11.27
N PRO A 208 -22.13 10.22 11.85
CA PRO A 208 -23.14 9.58 12.69
C PRO A 208 -24.07 8.66 11.87
N PRO A 209 -24.76 7.69 12.50
CA PRO A 209 -24.78 7.39 13.93
C PRO A 209 -23.65 6.44 14.38
N ALA A 210 -22.86 5.88 13.45
CA ALA A 210 -21.86 4.86 13.72
C ALA A 210 -20.54 5.43 14.31
N THR A 211 -20.64 6.29 15.33
CA THR A 211 -19.49 7.04 15.88
C THR A 211 -18.44 6.13 16.51
N ALA A 212 -18.82 5.06 17.21
CA ALA A 212 -17.88 4.09 17.78
C ALA A 212 -17.07 3.35 16.70
N ARG A 213 -17.73 2.86 15.65
CA ARG A 213 -17.07 2.21 14.51
C ARG A 213 -16.15 3.18 13.78
N GLY A 214 -16.64 4.39 13.50
CA GLY A 214 -15.84 5.43 12.86
C GLY A 214 -14.66 5.86 13.72
N ALA A 215 -14.79 5.92 15.05
CA ALA A 215 -13.67 6.22 15.95
C ALA A 215 -12.55 5.19 15.80
N LEU A 216 -12.89 3.90 15.85
CA LEU A 216 -11.92 2.81 15.69
C LEU A 216 -11.32 2.80 14.28
N GLN A 217 -12.13 2.99 13.24
CA GLN A 217 -11.63 3.10 11.87
C GLN A 217 -10.57 4.21 11.74
N ARG A 218 -10.79 5.35 12.38
CA ARG A 218 -9.85 6.47 12.39
C ARG A 218 -8.62 6.22 13.26
N LEU A 219 -8.77 5.47 14.36
CA LEU A 219 -7.66 5.03 15.20
C LEU A 219 -6.74 4.06 14.43
N PHE A 220 -7.30 3.01 13.83
CA PHE A 220 -6.56 2.03 13.04
C PHE A 220 -5.94 2.59 11.75
N ALA A 221 -6.45 3.73 11.25
CA ALA A 221 -5.77 4.49 10.21
C ALA A 221 -4.45 5.11 10.71
N GLY A 222 -4.32 5.33 12.01
CA GLY A 222 -3.13 5.89 12.64
C GLY A 222 -2.98 7.41 12.48
N PRO A 223 -1.77 7.92 12.76
CA PRO A 223 -1.49 9.35 12.63
C PRO A 223 -1.47 9.78 11.15
N THR A 224 -1.92 11.01 10.91
CA THR A 224 -1.61 11.75 9.69
C THR A 224 -0.11 12.03 9.60
N ARG A 225 0.39 12.42 8.42
CA ARG A 225 1.81 12.77 8.23
C ARG A 225 2.31 13.84 9.22
N ALA A 226 1.51 14.88 9.45
CA ALA A 226 1.86 15.95 10.39
C ALA A 226 1.91 15.46 11.85
N GLU A 227 0.97 14.61 12.25
CA GLU A 227 0.95 14.02 13.59
C GLU A 227 2.09 13.04 13.83
N TYR A 228 2.45 12.26 12.81
CA TYR A 228 3.61 11.38 12.85
C TYR A 228 4.89 12.20 13.03
N ALA A 229 5.05 13.30 12.30
CA ALA A 229 6.17 14.23 12.48
C ALA A 229 6.18 14.87 13.89
N ALA A 230 5.00 15.07 14.49
CA ALA A 230 4.83 15.54 15.85
C ALA A 230 5.01 14.45 16.93
N GLY A 231 5.50 13.26 16.57
CA GLY A 231 5.84 12.17 17.49
C GLY A 231 4.69 11.21 17.81
N LEU A 232 3.55 11.29 17.12
CA LEU A 232 2.44 10.35 17.36
C LEU A 232 2.62 9.04 16.60
N ARG A 233 2.26 7.94 17.22
CA ARG A 233 2.30 6.58 16.66
C ARG A 233 1.00 5.86 16.96
N PHE A 234 0.73 4.82 16.19
CA PHE A 234 -0.32 3.84 16.47
C PHE A 234 0.36 2.51 16.81
N VAL A 235 -0.02 1.90 17.92
CA VAL A 235 0.51 0.61 18.38
C VAL A 235 -0.54 -0.46 18.09
N ALA A 236 -0.27 -1.28 17.08
CA ALA A 236 -1.23 -2.29 16.65
C ALA A 236 -1.25 -3.55 17.54
N SER A 237 -0.15 -3.87 18.25
CA SER A 237 -0.04 -5.11 19.05
C SER A 237 -0.44 -6.36 18.26
N GLY A 238 -0.02 -6.46 16.99
CA GLY A 238 -0.38 -7.55 16.07
C GLY A 238 -1.81 -7.49 15.49
N ALA A 239 -2.63 -6.53 15.91
CA ALA A 239 -3.94 -6.31 15.32
C ALA A 239 -3.85 -5.78 13.89
N THR A 240 -4.61 -6.38 12.98
CA THR A 240 -4.71 -5.92 11.57
C THR A 240 -5.94 -5.04 11.34
N GLY A 241 -6.78 -4.87 12.35
CA GLY A 241 -8.08 -4.22 12.26
C GLY A 241 -9.06 -4.74 13.32
N PHE A 242 -10.35 -4.60 13.04
CA PHE A 242 -11.43 -5.10 13.87
C PHE A 242 -12.62 -5.52 13.00
N THR A 243 -13.32 -6.58 13.42
CA THR A 243 -14.53 -7.08 12.73
C THR A 243 -15.78 -6.35 13.19
N SER A 244 -15.89 -6.03 14.48
CA SER A 244 -17.08 -5.43 15.05
C SER A 244 -16.77 -4.49 16.22
N VAL A 245 -17.64 -3.48 16.37
CA VAL A 245 -17.80 -2.73 17.62
C VAL A 245 -19.28 -2.57 17.89
N VAL A 246 -19.72 -2.98 19.07
CA VAL A 246 -21.13 -3.04 19.44
C VAL A 246 -21.31 -2.43 20.82
N VAL A 247 -22.10 -1.35 20.90
CA VAL A 247 -22.37 -0.66 22.16
C VAL A 247 -23.75 -1.08 22.69
N ARG A 248 -23.80 -1.66 23.88
CA ARG A 248 -25.05 -2.10 24.55
C ARG A 248 -24.94 -1.86 26.05
N GLY A 249 -25.97 -1.29 26.68
CA GLY A 249 -25.99 -1.06 28.13
C GLY A 249 -24.80 -0.24 28.66
N GLY A 250 -24.29 0.68 27.84
CA GLY A 250 -23.10 1.48 28.15
C GLY A 250 -21.75 0.74 28.10
N VAL A 251 -21.71 -0.43 27.48
CA VAL A 251 -20.50 -1.24 27.29
C VAL A 251 -20.20 -1.40 25.80
N ALA A 252 -19.00 -1.03 25.37
CA ALA A 252 -18.54 -1.23 23.99
C ALA A 252 -17.78 -2.56 23.87
N HIS A 253 -18.24 -3.43 22.97
CA HIS A 253 -17.63 -4.73 22.70
C HIS A 253 -16.90 -4.66 21.37
N VAL A 254 -15.58 -4.81 21.36
CA VAL A 254 -14.71 -4.68 20.18
C VAL A 254 -14.07 -6.03 19.88
N ARG A 255 -14.23 -6.56 18.67
CA ARG A 255 -13.53 -7.78 18.23
C ARG A 255 -12.42 -7.44 17.25
N LEU A 256 -11.18 -7.68 17.64
CA LEU A 256 -10.00 -7.42 16.83
C LEU A 256 -9.78 -8.50 15.76
N THR A 257 -9.02 -8.16 14.72
CA THR A 257 -8.46 -9.11 13.74
C THR A 257 -6.95 -9.19 13.87
N GLY A 258 -6.35 -10.27 13.38
CA GLY A 258 -4.90 -10.50 13.47
C GLY A 258 -4.51 -11.30 14.71
N ALA A 259 -3.22 -11.61 14.80
CA ALA A 259 -2.63 -12.32 15.93
C ALA A 259 -2.22 -11.29 16.99
N VAL A 260 -3.16 -10.95 17.88
CA VAL A 260 -2.96 -9.91 18.89
C VAL A 260 -2.08 -10.40 20.04
N GLY A 261 -1.08 -9.60 20.40
CA GLY A 261 -0.12 -9.91 21.46
C GLY A 261 0.55 -8.64 22.00
N SER A 262 0.81 -8.58 23.31
CA SER A 262 1.57 -7.50 23.93
C SER A 262 3.03 -7.48 23.48
N GLY A 263 3.60 -8.66 23.20
CA GLY A 263 5.01 -8.82 22.91
C GLY A 263 5.91 -8.43 24.08
N GLY A 264 5.39 -8.55 25.32
CA GLY A 264 6.08 -8.11 26.54
C GLY A 264 6.05 -6.59 26.78
N SER A 265 5.25 -5.84 26.01
CA SER A 265 5.09 -4.40 26.17
C SER A 265 4.01 -4.07 27.19
N ALA A 266 4.32 -3.13 28.10
CA ALA A 266 3.34 -2.55 29.02
C ALA A 266 2.33 -1.60 28.33
N PHE A 267 2.58 -1.20 27.09
CA PHE A 267 1.67 -0.41 26.26
C PHE A 267 1.21 -1.22 25.05
N THR A 268 -0.09 -1.31 24.84
CA THR A 268 -0.71 -2.08 23.77
C THR A 268 -1.79 -1.29 23.04
N VAL A 269 -2.35 -1.89 21.98
CA VAL A 269 -3.52 -1.34 21.28
C VAL A 269 -4.71 -1.06 22.20
N ALA A 270 -4.81 -1.75 23.35
CA ALA A 270 -5.88 -1.53 24.32
C ALA A 270 -5.82 -0.12 24.95
N ASP A 271 -4.60 0.37 25.22
CA ASP A 271 -4.34 1.70 25.79
C ASP A 271 -4.76 2.84 24.84
N GLU A 272 -4.95 2.54 23.56
CA GLU A 272 -5.46 3.47 22.56
C GLU A 272 -6.98 3.30 22.34
N ILE A 273 -7.47 2.07 22.29
CA ILE A 273 -8.90 1.75 22.05
C ILE A 273 -9.79 2.20 23.20
N MET A 274 -9.41 1.88 24.45
CA MET A 274 -10.25 2.14 25.62
C MET A 274 -10.55 3.63 25.80
N PRO A 275 -9.56 4.54 25.91
CA PRO A 275 -9.84 5.96 26.08
C PRO A 275 -10.53 6.56 24.85
N THR A 276 -10.29 6.04 23.64
CA THR A 276 -10.98 6.47 22.42
C THR A 276 -12.48 6.20 22.50
N LEU A 277 -12.90 5.03 22.94
CA LEU A 277 -14.33 4.69 23.04
C LEU A 277 -15.00 5.32 24.26
N LYS A 278 -14.32 5.39 25.41
CA LYS A 278 -14.85 6.00 26.64
C LYS A 278 -15.06 7.52 26.54
N ARG A 279 -14.51 8.16 25.49
CA ARG A 279 -14.84 9.56 25.15
C ARG A 279 -16.23 9.73 24.54
N LEU A 280 -16.83 8.67 24.01
CA LEU A 280 -18.15 8.73 23.41
C LEU A 280 -19.22 8.73 24.51
N PRO A 281 -20.30 9.52 24.34
CA PRO A 281 -21.34 9.62 25.36
C PRO A 281 -22.00 8.26 25.61
N GLY A 282 -22.17 7.95 26.89
CA GLY A 282 -22.84 6.72 27.35
C GLY A 282 -21.97 5.46 27.37
N ILE A 283 -20.68 5.53 27.00
CA ILE A 283 -19.78 4.37 27.11
C ILE A 283 -19.00 4.46 28.42
N HIS A 284 -19.27 3.53 29.33
CA HIS A 284 -18.61 3.43 30.63
C HIS A 284 -17.49 2.38 30.63
N TRP A 285 -17.70 1.27 29.92
CA TRP A 285 -16.79 0.13 29.86
C TRP A 285 -16.50 -0.30 28.42
N VAL A 286 -15.31 -0.84 28.20
CA VAL A 286 -14.84 -1.38 26.92
C VAL A 286 -14.34 -2.80 27.11
N LYS A 287 -14.88 -3.73 26.32
CA LYS A 287 -14.48 -5.13 26.24
C LYS A 287 -13.79 -5.36 24.92
N ILE A 288 -12.48 -5.60 24.96
CA ILE A 288 -11.69 -5.93 23.78
C ILE A 288 -11.57 -7.46 23.73
N TYR A 289 -11.88 -8.01 22.56
CA TYR A 289 -11.80 -9.43 22.26
C TYR A 289 -10.75 -9.69 21.18
N ASP A 290 -10.01 -10.77 21.32
CA ASP A 290 -9.15 -11.28 20.24
C ASP A 290 -9.98 -11.82 19.05
N ALA A 291 -9.30 -12.27 17.99
CA ALA A 291 -9.95 -12.83 16.81
C ALA A 291 -10.79 -14.09 17.10
N SER A 292 -10.45 -14.82 18.16
CA SER A 292 -11.18 -16.01 18.64
C SER A 292 -12.38 -15.67 19.53
N GLY A 293 -12.56 -14.39 19.88
CA GLY A 293 -13.67 -13.93 20.72
C GLY A 293 -13.40 -14.09 22.22
N ARG A 294 -12.14 -14.15 22.67
CA ARG A 294 -11.78 -14.25 24.09
C ARG A 294 -11.44 -12.89 24.69
N THR A 295 -11.82 -12.70 25.94
CA THR A 295 -11.48 -11.56 26.82
C THR A 295 -11.57 -12.04 28.27
N GLN A 296 -10.82 -11.46 29.21
CA GLN A 296 -10.71 -11.99 30.58
C GLN A 296 -11.99 -11.81 31.41
N HIS A 297 -12.66 -10.68 31.27
CA HIS A 297 -13.82 -10.30 32.09
C HIS A 297 -15.01 -9.88 31.22
N PRO A 298 -15.60 -10.79 30.43
CA PRO A 298 -16.63 -10.44 29.44
C PRO A 298 -17.89 -9.83 30.05
N ALA A 299 -18.28 -10.25 31.26
CA ALA A 299 -19.50 -9.79 31.94
C ALA A 299 -19.24 -8.79 33.10
N GLY A 300 -17.97 -8.50 33.41
CA GLY A 300 -17.60 -7.66 34.55
C GLY A 300 -17.97 -6.18 34.35
N ARG A 301 -18.20 -5.44 35.44
CA ARG A 301 -18.40 -3.98 35.44
C ARG A 301 -17.04 -3.24 35.42
N SER A 302 -16.22 -3.55 34.42
CA SER A 302 -14.85 -3.06 34.26
C SER A 302 -14.47 -3.03 32.77
N ASP A 303 -13.34 -2.44 32.42
CA ASP A 303 -12.74 -2.67 31.10
C ASP A 303 -12.13 -4.09 31.05
N SER A 304 -11.90 -4.65 29.86
CA SER A 304 -11.24 -5.95 29.71
C SER A 304 -10.54 -6.12 28.38
N VAL A 305 -9.45 -6.88 28.40
CA VAL A 305 -8.64 -7.28 27.23
C VAL A 305 -8.50 -8.81 27.17
N PRO A 306 -8.19 -9.40 26.00
CA PRO A 306 -7.68 -10.77 25.95
C PRO A 306 -6.38 -10.88 26.75
N GLU A 307 -6.14 -12.05 27.36
CA GLU A 307 -4.91 -12.36 28.11
C GLU A 307 -3.64 -12.14 27.27
N SER A 308 -3.70 -12.34 25.95
CA SER A 308 -2.55 -12.10 25.08
C SER A 308 -2.10 -10.64 24.98
N LEU A 309 -2.94 -9.68 25.39
CA LEU A 309 -2.60 -8.26 25.46
C LEU A 309 -2.18 -7.83 26.87
N GLU A 310 -2.14 -8.73 27.85
CA GLU A 310 -1.51 -8.42 29.13
C GLU A 310 0.03 -8.28 28.95
N PRO A 311 0.67 -7.36 29.68
CA PRO A 311 2.13 -7.15 29.65
C PRO A 311 2.94 -8.41 29.96
#